data_AF-A0A1K1MXJ1-F1
#
_entry.id   AF-A0A1K1MXJ1-F1
#
_cell.length_a   1.000
_cell.length_b   1.000
_cell.length_c   1.000
_cell.angle_alpha   90.00
_cell.angle_beta   90.00
_cell.angle_gamma   90.00
#
_symmetry.space_group_name_H-M   'P 1'
#
loop_
_entity.id
_entity.type
_entity.pdbx_description
1 polymer ?
#
loop_
_entity_poly.entity_id
_entity_poly.type
_entity_poly.pdbx_seq_one_letter_code
_entity_poly.pdbx_strand_id
1 'polypeptide(L)'
;MLTEARAHVERLAAFEEEALAHATALKASHEMLSQLVQSGTQQLADIQTTSNAVIAASEKVTTEQAVIAAKSAHIQDAQEHADKVRAQMDKLLTAVAGNASKAEALEARSEAAAEAIATASAAAAASKSAVDADASAVKDSLAQAEQATKESRGLADRAVKVEQVLKTYEDRLKGLNVQAAEQLETIKALLPGATSAGLASAFDARAGSFRAPQRHWQWIFIGSLISLIVLGITGIWHALASATVLTYDELLRLWLTRLPVAGALLWLTLHAARESALAKRLEEDYGYKSAIASSFEGFNQQMSKIGELAPVGSPLERLCTDTLATIASPPGRIYDRHRLTISPSHEVATLAAALVAALKAESNASPHTLGGKSTTDE
;
A
#
# COMPACT_ATOMS: atom_id res chain seq x y z
N MET A 1 204.17 -34.56 109.50
CA MET A 1 203.54 -34.79 108.19
C MET A 1 202.03 -34.62 108.39
N LEU A 2 201.41 -33.43 108.30
CA LEU A 2 201.57 -32.29 107.38
C LEU A 2 201.12 -32.53 105.93
N THR A 3 200.44 -33.65 105.64
CA THR A 3 199.90 -33.92 104.28
C THR A 3 198.47 -34.46 104.23
N GLU A 4 197.93 -35.11 105.26
CA GLU A 4 196.54 -35.63 105.20
C GLU A 4 195.48 -34.65 105.72
N ALA A 5 195.87 -33.64 106.50
CA ALA A 5 194.98 -32.56 106.95
C ALA A 5 194.51 -31.63 105.80
N ARG A 6 195.13 -31.69 104.62
CA ARG A 6 194.76 -30.87 103.46
C ARG A 6 193.84 -31.59 102.47
N ALA A 7 193.91 -32.92 102.39
CA ALA A 7 193.09 -33.72 101.48
C ALA A 7 191.63 -33.92 101.96
N HIS A 8 191.38 -33.87 103.27
CA HIS A 8 190.02 -34.00 103.80
C HIS A 8 189.19 -32.72 103.70
N VAL A 9 189.81 -31.54 103.67
CA VAL A 9 189.11 -30.26 103.52
C VAL A 9 188.67 -30.04 102.07
N GLU A 10 189.44 -30.50 101.08
CA GLU A 10 189.03 -30.45 99.66
C GLU A 10 187.92 -31.45 99.32
N ARG A 11 187.82 -32.60 100.02
CA ARG A 11 186.70 -33.54 99.86
C ARG A 11 185.38 -33.05 100.44
N LEU A 12 185.41 -32.16 101.44
CA LEU A 12 184.22 -31.58 102.05
C LEU A 12 183.60 -30.48 101.17
N ALA A 13 184.41 -29.70 100.46
CA ALA A 13 183.91 -28.66 99.56
C ALA A 13 183.26 -29.25 98.28
N ALA A 14 183.81 -30.35 97.74
CA ALA A 14 183.28 -30.97 96.52
C ALA A 14 181.92 -31.68 96.73
N PHE A 15 181.63 -32.16 97.94
CA PHE A 15 180.37 -32.87 98.23
C PHE A 15 179.19 -31.90 98.45
N GLU A 16 179.46 -30.68 98.93
CA GLU A 16 178.43 -29.67 99.18
C GLU A 16 177.89 -29.05 97.87
N GLU A 17 178.74 -28.93 96.86
CA GLU A 17 178.38 -28.40 95.53
C GLU A 17 177.53 -29.40 94.71
N GLU A 18 177.81 -30.71 94.82
CA GLU A 18 177.07 -31.77 94.13
C GLU A 18 175.67 -32.00 94.74
N ALA A 19 175.52 -31.83 96.06
CA ALA A 19 174.23 -31.96 96.76
C ALA A 19 173.25 -30.82 96.41
N LEU A 20 173.74 -29.59 96.20
CA LEU A 20 172.92 -28.44 95.80
C LEU A 20 172.43 -28.55 94.34
N ALA A 21 173.24 -29.14 93.45
CA ALA A 21 172.85 -29.39 92.06
C ALA A 21 171.71 -30.43 91.95
N HIS A 22 171.74 -31.49 92.77
CA HIS A 22 170.67 -32.50 92.80
C HIS A 22 169.36 -31.97 93.41
N ALA A 23 169.43 -31.10 94.43
CA ALA A 23 168.24 -30.51 95.04
C ALA A 23 167.51 -29.53 94.09
N THR A 24 168.25 -28.80 93.25
CA THR A 24 167.68 -27.87 92.27
C THR A 24 167.03 -28.60 91.08
N ALA A 25 167.62 -29.71 90.61
CA ALA A 25 167.03 -30.55 89.56
C ALA A 25 165.72 -31.22 90.01
N LEU A 26 165.64 -31.68 91.25
CA LEU A 26 164.42 -32.32 91.79
C LEU A 26 163.26 -31.31 91.88
N LYS A 27 163.54 -30.07 92.27
CA LYS A 27 162.54 -29.00 92.36
C LYS A 27 161.95 -28.64 90.98
N ALA A 28 162.82 -28.53 89.97
CA ALA A 28 162.40 -28.31 88.58
C ALA A 28 161.52 -29.46 88.03
N SER A 29 161.84 -30.72 88.39
CA SER A 29 161.03 -31.87 87.97
C SER A 29 159.63 -31.91 88.61
N HIS A 30 159.51 -31.46 89.87
CA HIS A 30 158.23 -31.39 90.58
C HIS A 30 157.33 -30.27 90.03
N GLU A 31 157.93 -29.14 89.66
CA GLU A 31 157.22 -27.98 89.10
C GLU A 31 156.69 -28.28 87.69
N MET A 32 157.41 -29.06 86.88
CA MET A 32 156.95 -29.53 85.57
C MET A 32 155.80 -30.55 85.69
N LEU A 33 155.86 -31.48 86.67
CA LEU A 33 154.77 -32.42 86.93
C LEU A 33 153.50 -31.71 87.42
N SER A 34 153.65 -30.70 88.28
CA SER A 34 152.55 -29.83 88.72
C SER A 34 151.86 -29.13 87.54
N GLN A 35 152.63 -28.52 86.63
CA GLN A 35 152.09 -27.87 85.43
C GLN A 35 151.38 -28.86 84.50
N LEU A 36 151.90 -30.08 84.35
CA LEU A 36 151.29 -31.11 83.50
C LEU A 36 149.93 -31.59 84.06
N VAL A 37 149.84 -31.79 85.39
CA VAL A 37 148.58 -32.13 86.06
C VAL A 37 147.58 -30.99 85.91
N GLN A 38 148.01 -29.74 86.05
CA GLN A 38 147.14 -28.56 85.90
C GLN A 38 146.60 -28.45 84.47
N SER A 39 147.45 -28.63 83.45
CA SER A 39 147.02 -28.61 82.03
C SER A 39 146.07 -29.77 81.70
N GLY A 40 146.31 -30.95 82.27
CA GLY A 40 145.42 -32.11 82.14
C GLY A 40 144.04 -31.89 82.76
N THR A 41 143.98 -31.27 83.95
CA THR A 41 142.70 -30.91 84.58
C THR A 41 141.94 -29.84 83.79
N GLN A 42 142.66 -28.91 83.16
CA GLN A 42 142.06 -27.83 82.38
C GLN A 42 141.50 -28.34 81.05
N GLN A 43 142.21 -29.25 80.36
CA GLN A 43 141.68 -29.91 79.15
C GLN A 43 140.43 -30.75 79.45
N LEU A 44 140.38 -31.42 80.60
CA LEU A 44 139.18 -32.17 80.99
C LEU A 44 137.99 -31.23 81.25
N ALA A 45 138.23 -30.08 81.88
CA ALA A 45 137.20 -29.06 82.09
C ALA A 45 136.69 -28.45 80.76
N ASP A 46 137.58 -28.20 79.79
CA ASP A 46 137.21 -27.71 78.46
C ASP A 46 136.42 -28.76 77.66
N ILE A 47 136.81 -30.05 77.75
CA ILE A 47 136.07 -31.17 77.15
C ILE A 47 134.68 -31.31 77.78
N GLN A 48 134.58 -31.13 79.10
CA GLN A 48 133.30 -31.23 79.80
C GLN A 48 132.38 -30.04 79.47
N THR A 49 132.96 -28.85 79.32
CA THR A 49 132.24 -27.64 78.88
C THR A 49 131.74 -27.77 77.44
N THR A 50 132.58 -28.29 76.53
CA THR A 50 132.20 -28.54 75.14
C THR A 50 131.18 -29.68 75.01
N SER A 51 131.30 -30.75 75.80
CA SER A 51 130.29 -31.81 75.88
C SER A 51 128.93 -31.29 76.33
N ASN A 52 128.91 -30.45 77.38
CA ASN A 52 127.66 -29.83 77.86
C ASN A 52 127.07 -28.86 76.82
N ALA A 53 127.91 -28.12 76.09
CA ALA A 53 127.46 -27.27 74.99
C ALA A 53 126.88 -28.07 73.81
N VAL A 54 127.47 -29.24 73.49
CA VAL A 54 126.95 -30.15 72.46
C VAL A 54 125.62 -30.78 72.88
N ILE A 55 125.47 -31.16 74.15
CA ILE A 55 124.20 -31.66 74.70
C ILE A 55 123.13 -30.56 74.61
N ALA A 56 123.43 -29.34 75.07
CA ALA A 56 122.50 -28.20 74.99
C ALA A 56 122.14 -27.84 73.53
N ALA A 57 123.09 -27.94 72.60
CA ALA A 57 122.83 -27.77 71.17
C ALA A 57 121.93 -28.88 70.62
N SER A 58 122.13 -30.14 71.03
CA SER A 58 121.27 -31.26 70.64
C SER A 58 119.84 -31.10 71.16
N GLU A 59 119.67 -30.65 72.40
CA GLU A 59 118.36 -30.33 72.99
C GLU A 59 117.69 -29.19 72.22
N LYS A 60 118.43 -28.13 71.86
CA LYS A 60 117.91 -27.03 71.05
C LYS A 60 117.45 -27.49 69.67
N VAL A 61 118.23 -28.34 68.99
CA VAL A 61 117.84 -28.92 67.69
C VAL A 61 116.58 -29.77 67.80
N THR A 62 116.44 -30.59 68.85
CA THR A 62 115.19 -31.36 69.06
C THR A 62 113.99 -30.45 69.32
N THR A 63 114.18 -29.34 70.06
CA THR A 63 113.13 -28.36 70.34
C THR A 63 112.73 -27.60 69.08
N GLU A 64 113.69 -27.18 68.26
CA GLU A 64 113.43 -26.54 66.97
C GLU A 64 112.76 -27.49 65.97
N GLN A 65 113.14 -28.77 65.93
CA GLN A 65 112.43 -29.79 65.14
C GLN A 65 110.98 -29.95 65.61
N ALA A 66 110.72 -29.97 66.92
CA ALA A 66 109.37 -30.01 67.47
C ALA A 66 108.55 -28.76 67.09
N VAL A 67 109.16 -27.57 67.12
CA VAL A 67 108.52 -26.32 66.69
C VAL A 67 108.24 -26.31 65.18
N ILE A 68 109.15 -26.81 64.35
CA ILE A 68 108.96 -26.92 62.90
C ILE A 68 107.82 -27.91 62.60
N ALA A 69 107.80 -29.07 63.25
CA ALA A 69 106.73 -30.05 63.12
C ALA A 69 105.36 -29.50 63.57
N ALA A 70 105.33 -28.76 64.68
CA ALA A 70 104.12 -28.08 65.15
C ALA A 70 103.65 -26.98 64.19
N LYS A 71 104.58 -26.18 63.63
CA LYS A 71 104.26 -25.17 62.62
C LYS A 71 103.80 -25.79 61.31
N SER A 72 104.40 -26.89 60.86
CA SER A 72 103.96 -27.59 59.65
C SER A 72 102.56 -28.19 59.83
N ALA A 73 102.26 -28.76 61.00
CA ALA A 73 100.91 -29.22 61.34
C ALA A 73 99.90 -28.05 61.33
N HIS A 74 100.25 -26.91 61.92
CA HIS A 74 99.38 -25.72 61.90
C HIS A 74 99.14 -25.16 60.48
N ILE A 75 100.15 -25.20 59.61
CA ILE A 75 100.01 -24.79 58.20
C ILE A 75 99.10 -25.77 57.47
N GLN A 76 99.22 -27.07 57.73
CA GLN A 76 98.37 -28.10 57.14
C GLN A 76 96.91 -27.96 57.58
N ASP A 77 96.65 -27.79 58.88
CA ASP A 77 95.31 -27.52 59.41
C ASP A 77 94.71 -26.23 58.83
N ALA A 78 95.54 -25.19 58.66
CA ALA A 78 95.11 -23.93 58.05
C ALA A 78 94.78 -24.11 56.55
N GLN A 79 95.52 -24.95 55.82
CA GLN A 79 95.22 -25.29 54.42
C GLN A 79 93.91 -26.07 54.31
N GLU A 80 93.71 -27.11 55.13
CA GLU A 80 92.46 -27.87 55.15
C GLU A 80 91.26 -27.00 55.52
N HIS A 81 91.42 -26.09 56.48
CA HIS A 81 90.39 -25.13 56.83
C HIS A 81 90.09 -24.16 55.67
N ALA A 82 91.12 -23.61 55.02
CA ALA A 82 90.97 -22.73 53.88
C ALA A 82 90.27 -23.42 52.70
N ASP A 83 90.59 -24.69 52.44
CA ASP A 83 89.96 -25.49 51.39
C ASP A 83 88.50 -25.81 51.73
N LYS A 84 88.20 -26.10 53.00
CA LYS A 84 86.82 -26.29 53.46
C LYS A 84 85.99 -25.01 53.34
N VAL A 85 86.57 -23.86 53.69
CA VAL A 85 85.91 -22.54 53.54
C VAL A 85 85.70 -22.22 52.05
N ARG A 86 86.68 -22.48 51.18
CA ARG A 86 86.51 -22.34 49.71
C ARG A 86 85.39 -23.22 49.20
N ALA A 87 85.36 -24.50 49.56
CA ALA A 87 84.30 -25.41 49.15
C ALA A 87 82.91 -24.98 49.66
N GLN A 88 82.83 -24.40 50.87
CA GLN A 88 81.58 -23.81 51.39
C GLN A 88 81.19 -22.54 50.62
N MET A 89 82.15 -21.67 50.29
CA MET A 89 81.93 -20.48 49.49
C MET A 89 81.46 -20.84 48.07
N ASP A 90 82.06 -21.84 47.43
CA ASP A 90 81.65 -22.32 46.11
C ASP A 90 80.22 -22.88 46.12
N LYS A 91 79.86 -23.65 47.16
CA LYS A 91 78.49 -24.12 47.37
C LYS A 91 77.51 -22.97 47.59
N LEU A 92 77.87 -21.98 48.40
CA LEU A 92 77.05 -20.80 48.63
C LEU A 92 76.88 -19.98 47.35
N LEU A 93 77.96 -19.76 46.58
CA LEU A 93 77.92 -19.03 45.32
C LEU A 93 77.03 -19.74 44.30
N THR A 94 77.13 -21.08 44.21
CA THR A 94 76.25 -21.89 43.37
C THR A 94 74.79 -21.80 43.82
N ALA A 95 74.52 -21.84 45.13
CA ALA A 95 73.17 -21.70 45.68
C ALA A 95 72.59 -20.29 45.45
N VAL A 96 73.40 -19.25 45.61
CA VAL A 96 73.02 -17.85 45.35
C VAL A 96 72.75 -17.65 43.87
N ALA A 97 73.58 -18.17 42.96
CA ALA A 97 73.33 -18.12 41.52
C ALA A 97 72.05 -18.90 41.13
N GLY A 98 71.82 -20.07 41.75
CA GLY A 98 70.60 -20.85 41.57
C GLY A 98 69.34 -20.17 42.12
N ASN A 99 69.46 -19.36 43.17
CA ASN A 99 68.35 -18.58 43.72
C ASN A 99 68.10 -17.30 42.92
N ALA A 100 69.16 -16.62 42.44
CA ALA A 100 69.04 -15.46 41.57
C ALA A 100 68.31 -15.81 40.27
N SER A 101 68.70 -16.90 39.60
CA SER A 101 68.01 -17.38 38.39
C SER A 101 66.54 -17.76 38.64
N LYS A 102 66.21 -18.34 39.80
CA LYS A 102 64.81 -18.58 40.19
C LYS A 102 64.03 -17.30 40.44
N ALA A 103 64.67 -16.29 41.03
CA ALA A 103 64.07 -14.98 41.27
C ALA A 103 63.78 -14.26 39.93
N GLU A 104 64.74 -14.23 39.02
CA GLU A 104 64.57 -13.68 37.65
C GLU A 104 63.46 -14.41 36.89
N ALA A 105 63.39 -15.74 36.99
CA ALA A 105 62.32 -16.52 36.37
C ALA A 105 60.93 -16.25 37.01
N LEU A 106 60.87 -15.97 38.31
CA LEU A 106 59.65 -15.59 39.00
C LEU A 106 59.20 -14.18 38.62
N GLU A 107 60.13 -13.24 38.50
CA GLU A 107 59.88 -11.87 38.06
C GLU A 107 59.30 -11.87 36.64
N ALA A 108 59.94 -12.56 35.69
CA ALA A 108 59.45 -12.71 34.32
C ALA A 108 58.06 -13.39 34.26
N ARG A 109 57.80 -14.39 35.12
CA ARG A 109 56.46 -15.00 35.23
C ARG A 109 55.42 -14.05 35.82
N SER A 110 55.81 -13.20 36.77
CA SER A 110 54.91 -12.23 37.37
C SER A 110 54.51 -11.12 36.40
N GLU A 111 55.46 -10.66 35.57
CA GLU A 111 55.19 -9.70 34.49
C GLU A 111 54.28 -10.31 33.43
N ALA A 112 54.58 -11.52 32.95
CA ALA A 112 53.72 -12.22 31.99
C ALA A 112 52.30 -12.48 32.53
N ALA A 113 52.17 -12.80 33.82
CA ALA A 113 50.88 -12.96 34.47
C ALA A 113 50.13 -11.62 34.59
N ALA A 114 50.83 -10.53 34.90
CA ALA A 114 50.24 -9.20 34.97
C ALA A 114 49.72 -8.74 33.59
N GLU A 115 50.48 -8.97 32.52
CA GLU A 115 50.06 -8.69 31.14
C GLU A 115 48.86 -9.54 30.72
N ALA A 116 48.85 -10.84 31.06
CA ALA A 116 47.72 -11.71 30.79
C ALA A 116 46.45 -11.26 31.52
N ILE A 117 46.55 -10.84 32.78
CA ILE A 117 45.44 -10.32 33.58
C ILE A 117 44.94 -8.98 33.00
N ALA A 118 45.85 -8.09 32.62
CA ALA A 118 45.49 -6.83 31.98
C ALA A 118 44.71 -7.08 30.68
N THR A 119 45.19 -8.00 29.85
CA THR A 119 44.54 -8.38 28.58
C THR A 119 43.17 -9.03 28.81
N ALA A 120 43.06 -9.95 29.78
CA ALA A 120 41.80 -10.60 30.12
C ALA A 120 40.77 -9.62 30.68
N SER A 121 41.18 -8.66 31.51
CA SER A 121 40.28 -7.63 32.04
C SER A 121 39.78 -6.67 30.96
N ALA A 122 40.65 -6.30 30.01
CA ALA A 122 40.26 -5.51 28.85
C ALA A 122 39.26 -6.27 27.95
N ALA A 123 39.49 -7.55 27.69
CA ALA A 123 38.57 -8.40 26.93
C ALA A 123 37.21 -8.59 27.64
N ALA A 124 37.23 -8.72 28.97
CA ALA A 124 36.00 -8.81 29.78
C ALA A 124 35.20 -7.50 29.74
N ALA A 125 35.87 -6.34 29.82
CA ALA A 125 35.22 -5.03 29.69
C ALA A 125 34.62 -4.84 28.30
N ALA A 126 35.33 -5.24 27.24
CA ALA A 126 34.82 -5.20 25.86
C ALA A 126 33.60 -6.11 25.67
N SER A 127 33.65 -7.35 26.19
CA SER A 127 32.51 -8.28 26.12
C SER A 127 31.30 -7.74 26.88
N LYS A 128 31.49 -7.14 28.05
CA LYS A 128 30.39 -6.53 28.80
C LYS A 128 29.72 -5.40 28.02
N SER A 129 30.52 -4.51 27.42
CA SER A 129 30.00 -3.43 26.57
C SER A 129 29.20 -3.97 25.37
N ALA A 130 29.69 -5.03 24.72
CA ALA A 130 28.98 -5.69 23.63
C ALA A 130 27.65 -6.32 24.07
N VAL A 131 27.64 -7.01 25.22
CA VAL A 131 26.41 -7.60 25.79
C VAL A 131 25.39 -6.53 26.16
N ASP A 132 25.82 -5.41 26.75
CA ASP A 132 24.92 -4.30 27.09
C ASP A 132 24.33 -3.64 25.82
N ALA A 133 25.14 -3.51 24.75
CA ALA A 133 24.67 -3.03 23.45
C ALA A 133 23.67 -3.99 22.79
N ASP A 134 23.98 -5.29 22.78
CA ASP A 134 23.10 -6.33 22.24
C ASP A 134 21.79 -6.42 23.03
N ALA A 135 21.84 -6.31 24.37
CA ALA A 135 20.64 -6.29 25.21
C ALA A 135 19.72 -5.10 24.86
N SER A 136 20.30 -3.92 24.60
CA SER A 136 19.53 -2.76 24.11
C SER A 136 18.93 -3.03 22.73
N ALA A 137 19.73 -3.54 21.78
CA ALA A 137 19.26 -3.82 20.42
C ALA A 137 18.14 -4.88 20.40
N VAL A 138 18.26 -5.92 21.22
CA VAL A 138 17.21 -6.95 21.38
C VAL A 138 15.93 -6.33 21.93
N LYS A 139 16.02 -5.46 22.94
CA LYS A 139 14.85 -4.76 23.50
C LYS A 139 14.15 -3.91 22.45
N ASP A 140 14.90 -3.16 21.64
CA ASP A 140 14.34 -2.33 20.57
C ASP A 140 13.69 -3.19 19.47
N SER A 141 14.32 -4.30 19.10
CA SER A 141 13.74 -5.24 18.13
C SER A 141 12.45 -5.89 18.62
N LEU A 142 12.35 -6.18 19.93
CA LEU A 142 11.15 -6.74 20.55
C LEU A 142 10.01 -5.70 20.53
N ALA A 143 10.30 -4.44 20.85
CA ALA A 143 9.33 -3.35 20.75
C ALA A 143 8.82 -3.16 19.31
N GLN A 144 9.71 -3.23 18.32
CA GLN A 144 9.33 -3.17 16.89
C GLN A 144 8.46 -4.37 16.48
N ALA A 145 8.80 -5.58 16.93
CA ALA A 145 8.03 -6.78 16.64
C ALA A 145 6.62 -6.75 17.26
N GLU A 146 6.49 -6.23 18.49
CA GLU A 146 5.18 -6.01 19.13
C GLU A 146 4.35 -4.99 18.36
N GLN A 147 4.95 -3.90 17.89
CA GLN A 147 4.26 -2.89 17.08
C GLN A 147 3.83 -3.46 15.73
N ALA A 148 4.71 -4.17 15.01
CA ALA A 148 4.37 -4.84 13.76
C ALA A 148 3.24 -5.86 13.95
N THR A 149 3.22 -6.58 15.07
CA THR A 149 2.13 -7.52 15.40
C THR A 149 0.80 -6.79 15.63
N LYS A 150 0.81 -5.63 16.30
CA LYS A 150 -0.39 -4.79 16.47
C LYS A 150 -0.91 -4.26 15.13
N GLU A 151 -0.02 -3.78 14.26
CA GLU A 151 -0.37 -3.28 12.93
C GLU A 151 -0.93 -4.40 12.04
N SER A 152 -0.32 -5.58 12.06
CA SER A 152 -0.79 -6.76 11.33
C SER A 152 -2.17 -7.21 11.80
N ARG A 153 -2.44 -7.23 13.12
CA ARG A 153 -3.78 -7.49 13.66
C ARG A 153 -4.80 -6.44 13.20
N GLY A 154 -4.43 -5.15 13.25
CA GLY A 154 -5.28 -4.07 12.76
C GLY A 154 -5.56 -4.13 11.25
N LEU A 155 -4.61 -4.64 10.45
CA LEU A 155 -4.82 -4.92 9.03
C LEU A 155 -5.75 -6.11 8.82
N ALA A 156 -5.58 -7.20 9.58
CA ALA A 156 -6.47 -8.36 9.52
C ALA A 156 -7.93 -7.99 9.86
N ASP A 157 -8.16 -7.21 10.91
CA ASP A 157 -9.49 -6.74 11.28
C ASP A 157 -10.13 -5.87 10.18
N ARG A 158 -9.33 -5.02 9.53
CA ARG A 158 -9.79 -4.22 8.38
C ARG A 158 -10.12 -5.09 7.19
N ALA A 159 -9.32 -6.12 6.89
CA ALA A 159 -9.60 -7.06 5.81
C ALA A 159 -10.94 -7.78 6.02
N VAL A 160 -11.22 -8.27 7.23
CA VAL A 160 -12.51 -8.90 7.58
C VAL A 160 -13.68 -7.93 7.38
N LYS A 161 -13.54 -6.66 7.81
CA LYS A 161 -14.58 -5.64 7.58
C LYS A 161 -14.79 -5.35 6.10
N VAL A 162 -13.71 -5.27 5.32
CA VAL A 162 -13.80 -5.06 3.86
C VAL A 162 -14.52 -6.23 3.19
N GLU A 163 -14.22 -7.47 3.57
CA GLU A 163 -14.92 -8.65 3.04
C GLU A 163 -16.42 -8.65 3.37
N GLN A 164 -16.81 -8.26 4.58
CA GLN A 164 -18.22 -8.13 4.97
C GLN A 164 -18.94 -7.05 4.16
N VAL A 165 -18.28 -5.91 3.96
CA VAL A 165 -18.80 -4.82 3.14
C VAL A 165 -18.92 -5.25 1.67
N LEU A 166 -17.93 -5.98 1.15
CA LEU A 166 -17.94 -6.49 -0.22
C LEU A 166 -19.11 -7.45 -0.46
N LYS A 167 -19.37 -8.39 0.46
CA LYS A 167 -20.55 -9.27 0.40
C LYS A 167 -21.85 -8.48 0.39
N THR A 168 -21.96 -7.46 1.23
CA THR A 168 -23.15 -6.59 1.29
C THR A 168 -23.35 -5.86 -0.04
N TYR A 169 -22.27 -5.36 -0.66
CA TYR A 169 -22.33 -4.73 -1.98
C TYR A 169 -22.70 -5.72 -3.08
N GLU A 170 -22.16 -6.93 -3.07
CA GLU A 170 -22.51 -7.99 -4.03
C GLU A 170 -24.00 -8.35 -3.95
N ASP A 171 -24.52 -8.53 -2.73
CA ASP A 171 -25.94 -8.84 -2.51
C ASP A 171 -26.83 -7.67 -2.96
N ARG A 172 -26.43 -6.43 -2.66
CA ARG A 172 -27.14 -5.24 -3.12
C ARG A 172 -27.11 -5.12 -4.65
N LEU A 173 -25.99 -5.44 -5.29
CA LEU A 173 -25.85 -5.41 -6.74
C LEU A 173 -26.73 -6.47 -7.40
N LYS A 174 -26.77 -7.69 -6.84
CA LYS A 174 -27.68 -8.75 -7.31
C LYS A 174 -29.14 -8.33 -7.16
N GLY A 175 -29.51 -7.79 -5.99
CA GLY A 175 -30.86 -7.29 -5.73
C GLY A 175 -31.29 -6.18 -6.70
N LEU A 176 -30.39 -5.20 -6.96
CA LEU A 176 -30.63 -4.14 -7.93
C LEU A 176 -30.79 -4.67 -9.36
N ASN A 177 -29.98 -5.66 -9.77
CA ASN A 177 -30.12 -6.26 -11.10
C ASN A 177 -31.47 -6.98 -11.27
N VAL A 178 -31.93 -7.70 -10.24
CA VAL A 178 -33.24 -8.37 -10.27
C VAL A 178 -34.37 -7.33 -10.35
N GLN A 179 -34.32 -6.28 -9.51
CA GLN A 179 -35.31 -5.21 -9.55
C GLN A 179 -35.32 -4.47 -10.89
N ALA A 180 -34.15 -4.19 -11.47
CA ALA A 180 -34.05 -3.54 -12.76
C ALA A 180 -34.63 -4.41 -13.89
N ALA A 181 -34.37 -5.73 -13.86
CA ALA A 181 -34.95 -6.66 -14.82
C ALA A 181 -36.49 -6.74 -14.69
N GLU A 182 -37.01 -6.83 -13.47
CA GLU A 182 -38.46 -6.87 -13.20
C GLU A 182 -39.14 -5.57 -13.64
N GLN A 183 -38.54 -4.42 -13.34
CA GLN A 183 -39.05 -3.12 -13.79
C GLN A 183 -39.01 -2.98 -15.30
N LEU A 184 -37.95 -3.47 -15.95
CA LEU A 184 -37.82 -3.43 -17.41
C LEU A 184 -38.88 -4.29 -18.09
N GLU A 185 -39.17 -5.49 -17.57
CA GLU A 185 -40.27 -6.33 -18.04
C GLU A 185 -41.63 -5.68 -17.81
N THR A 186 -41.84 -5.04 -16.66
CA THR A 186 -43.07 -4.27 -16.37
C THR A 186 -43.24 -3.10 -17.35
N ILE A 187 -42.17 -2.36 -17.64
CA ILE A 187 -42.19 -1.25 -18.61
C ILE A 187 -42.49 -1.78 -20.02
N LYS A 188 -41.87 -2.87 -20.45
CA LYS A 188 -42.15 -3.50 -21.75
C LYS A 188 -43.61 -3.96 -21.85
N ALA A 189 -44.18 -4.51 -20.78
CA ALA A 189 -45.57 -4.93 -20.75
C ALA A 189 -46.55 -3.76 -20.81
N LEU A 190 -46.22 -2.62 -20.19
CA LEU A 190 -47.06 -1.42 -20.19
C LEU A 190 -46.90 -0.53 -21.44
N LEU A 191 -45.80 -0.65 -22.18
CA LEU A 191 -45.49 0.19 -23.34
C LEU A 191 -46.56 0.11 -24.46
N PRO A 192 -47.08 -1.07 -24.86
CA PRO A 192 -48.15 -1.17 -25.86
C PRO A 192 -49.44 -0.45 -25.42
N GLY A 193 -49.86 -0.62 -24.17
CA GLY A 193 -51.02 0.08 -23.61
C GLY A 193 -50.83 1.59 -23.52
N ALA A 194 -49.66 2.06 -23.07
CA ALA A 194 -49.36 3.49 -22.97
C ALA A 194 -49.26 4.17 -24.35
N THR A 195 -48.69 3.48 -25.35
CA THR A 195 -48.61 4.00 -26.73
C THR A 195 -49.98 4.03 -27.41
N SER A 196 -50.81 2.99 -27.21
CA SER A 196 -52.21 2.93 -27.64
C SER A 196 -53.04 4.08 -27.03
N ALA A 197 -52.93 4.31 -25.72
CA ALA A 197 -53.59 5.42 -25.04
C ALA A 197 -53.09 6.79 -25.52
N GLY A 198 -51.78 6.93 -25.74
CA GLY A 198 -51.15 8.13 -26.30
C GLY A 198 -51.69 8.47 -27.69
N LEU A 199 -51.73 7.47 -28.59
CA LEU A 199 -52.30 7.65 -29.94
C LEU A 199 -53.79 7.97 -29.90
N ALA A 200 -54.57 7.29 -29.04
CA ALA A 200 -56.00 7.55 -28.88
C ALA A 200 -56.27 8.99 -28.43
N SER A 201 -55.55 9.47 -27.41
CA SER A 201 -55.69 10.86 -26.95
C SER A 201 -55.27 11.89 -28.02
N ALA A 202 -54.24 11.61 -28.82
CA ALA A 202 -53.84 12.47 -29.92
C ALA A 202 -54.91 12.54 -31.03
N PHE A 203 -55.54 11.42 -31.37
CA PHE A 203 -56.65 11.39 -32.33
C PHE A 203 -57.92 12.06 -31.78
N ASP A 204 -58.23 11.88 -30.50
CA ASP A 204 -59.37 12.55 -29.87
C ASP A 204 -59.20 14.07 -29.82
N ALA A 205 -58.00 14.54 -29.43
CA ALA A 205 -57.67 15.96 -29.47
C ALA A 205 -57.78 16.53 -30.90
N ARG A 206 -57.37 15.76 -31.91
CA ARG A 206 -57.53 16.14 -33.31
C ARG A 206 -58.99 16.18 -33.74
N ALA A 207 -59.82 15.21 -33.33
CA ALA A 207 -61.26 15.22 -33.58
C ALA A 207 -61.94 16.45 -32.95
N GLY A 208 -61.62 16.74 -31.69
CA GLY A 208 -62.13 17.90 -30.96
C GLY A 208 -61.81 19.24 -31.64
N SER A 209 -60.65 19.35 -32.31
CA SER A 209 -60.26 20.56 -33.02
C SER A 209 -61.19 20.92 -34.19
N PHE A 210 -61.92 19.95 -34.75
CA PHE A 210 -62.86 20.18 -35.85
C PHE A 210 -64.25 20.66 -35.42
N ARG A 211 -64.60 20.54 -34.12
CA ARG A 211 -65.89 21.01 -33.57
C ARG A 211 -66.07 22.53 -33.68
N ALA A 212 -64.98 23.29 -33.49
CA ALA A 212 -65.03 24.75 -33.55
C ALA A 212 -65.25 25.27 -34.98
N PRO A 213 -64.49 24.84 -36.01
CA PRO A 213 -64.77 25.16 -37.41
C PRO A 213 -66.18 24.73 -37.85
N GLN A 214 -66.63 23.54 -37.46
CA GLN A 214 -67.98 23.07 -37.77
C GLN A 214 -69.05 24.02 -37.23
N ARG A 215 -68.95 24.41 -35.95
CA ARG A 215 -69.89 25.35 -35.32
C ARG A 215 -69.85 26.70 -36.02
N HIS A 216 -68.66 27.19 -36.37
CA HIS A 216 -68.50 28.45 -37.07
C HIS A 216 -69.20 28.46 -38.44
N TRP A 217 -68.96 27.44 -39.27
CA TRP A 217 -69.64 27.30 -40.56
C TRP A 217 -71.14 27.09 -40.44
N GLN A 218 -71.60 26.40 -39.41
CA GLN A 218 -73.03 26.25 -39.13
C GLN A 218 -73.70 27.58 -38.76
N TRP A 219 -73.02 28.44 -37.99
CA TRP A 219 -73.50 29.81 -37.73
C TRP A 219 -73.51 30.67 -38.99
N ILE A 220 -72.50 30.56 -39.86
CA ILE A 220 -72.49 31.26 -41.16
C ILE A 220 -73.65 30.78 -42.05
N PHE A 221 -73.94 29.48 -42.07
CA PHE A 221 -75.07 28.91 -42.81
C PHE A 221 -76.40 29.46 -42.30
N ILE A 222 -76.64 29.45 -40.99
CA ILE A 222 -77.86 29.98 -40.38
C ILE A 222 -77.97 31.50 -40.64
N GLY A 223 -76.87 32.24 -40.47
CA GLY A 223 -76.83 33.69 -40.70
C GLY A 223 -77.10 34.07 -42.15
N SER A 224 -76.54 33.32 -43.11
CA SER A 224 -76.79 33.55 -44.54
C SER A 224 -78.21 33.20 -44.95
N LEU A 225 -78.81 32.15 -44.36
CA LEU A 225 -80.22 31.81 -44.56
C LEU A 225 -81.17 32.88 -43.99
N ILE A 226 -80.91 33.36 -42.76
CA ILE A 226 -81.68 34.46 -42.16
C ILE A 226 -81.55 35.73 -43.01
N SER A 227 -80.34 36.05 -43.47
CA SER A 227 -80.09 37.20 -44.35
C SER A 227 -80.89 37.11 -45.65
N LEU A 228 -80.98 35.91 -46.26
CA LEU A 228 -81.79 35.67 -47.45
C LEU A 228 -83.29 35.86 -47.18
N ILE A 229 -83.78 35.39 -46.03
CA ILE A 229 -85.18 35.59 -45.61
C ILE A 229 -85.48 37.08 -45.36
N VAL A 230 -84.59 37.80 -44.68
CA VAL A 230 -84.73 39.25 -44.43
C VAL A 230 -84.70 40.02 -45.75
N LEU A 231 -83.83 39.66 -46.70
CA LEU A 231 -83.81 40.25 -48.04
C LEU A 231 -85.13 40.01 -48.78
N GLY A 232 -85.73 38.82 -48.64
CA GLY A 232 -87.06 38.51 -49.19
C GLY A 232 -88.18 39.34 -48.55
N ILE A 233 -88.23 39.41 -47.22
CA ILE A 233 -89.25 40.17 -46.48
C ILE A 233 -89.15 41.66 -46.76
N THR A 234 -87.94 42.24 -46.75
CA THR A 234 -87.74 43.65 -47.10
C THR A 234 -88.15 43.93 -48.54
N GLY A 235 -87.96 42.97 -49.45
CA GLY A 235 -88.42 43.10 -50.82
C GLY A 235 -89.93 43.13 -50.97
N ILE A 236 -90.64 42.25 -50.26
CA ILE A 236 -92.11 42.23 -50.20
C ILE A 236 -92.64 43.50 -49.53
N TRP A 237 -92.04 43.91 -48.40
CA TRP A 237 -92.43 45.14 -47.69
C TRP A 237 -92.28 46.38 -48.55
N HIS A 238 -91.17 46.53 -49.27
CA HIS A 238 -90.99 47.64 -50.22
C HIS A 238 -92.03 47.62 -51.34
N ALA A 239 -92.38 46.45 -51.86
CA ALA A 239 -93.40 46.31 -52.89
C ALA A 239 -94.82 46.66 -52.38
N LEU A 240 -95.15 46.33 -51.12
CA LEU A 240 -96.44 46.64 -50.50
C LEU A 240 -96.55 48.10 -50.01
N ALA A 241 -95.46 48.69 -49.52
CA ALA A 241 -95.45 50.06 -49.00
C ALA A 241 -95.44 51.13 -50.11
N SER A 242 -94.97 50.76 -51.31
CA SER A 242 -95.11 51.60 -52.51
C SER A 242 -96.56 51.56 -53.00
N ALA A 243 -97.36 52.56 -52.60
CA ALA A 243 -98.77 52.72 -52.99
C ALA A 243 -98.98 53.13 -54.46
N THR A 244 -98.11 52.68 -55.37
CA THR A 244 -98.18 52.91 -56.81
C THR A 244 -98.45 51.58 -57.51
N VAL A 245 -99.29 51.59 -58.54
CA VAL A 245 -99.57 50.40 -59.36
C VAL A 245 -98.24 49.96 -59.99
N LEU A 246 -97.63 48.91 -59.44
CA LEU A 246 -96.32 48.45 -59.89
C LEU A 246 -96.44 48.03 -61.36
N THR A 247 -95.83 48.82 -62.25
CA THR A 247 -95.69 48.43 -63.64
C THR A 247 -94.69 47.28 -63.71
N TYR A 248 -94.88 46.30 -64.59
CA TYR A 248 -94.01 45.12 -64.70
C TYR A 248 -92.51 45.48 -64.79
N ASP A 249 -92.17 46.63 -65.39
CA ASP A 249 -90.79 47.13 -65.53
C ASP A 249 -90.14 47.58 -64.21
N GLU A 250 -90.91 48.15 -63.27
CA GLU A 250 -90.39 48.59 -61.97
C GLU A 250 -90.12 47.40 -61.05
N LEU A 251 -91.01 46.40 -61.09
CA LEU A 251 -90.80 45.14 -60.41
C LEU A 251 -89.54 44.46 -60.96
N LEU A 252 -89.38 44.39 -62.28
CA LEU A 252 -88.20 43.77 -62.90
C LEU A 252 -86.89 44.45 -62.48
N ARG A 253 -86.84 45.80 -62.45
CA ARG A 253 -85.66 46.55 -61.99
C ARG A 253 -85.33 46.30 -60.52
N LEU A 254 -86.34 46.16 -59.65
CA LEU A 254 -86.15 45.88 -58.22
C LEU A 254 -85.58 44.47 -57.98
N TRP A 255 -86.00 43.48 -58.78
CA TRP A 255 -85.47 42.12 -58.72
C TRP A 255 -84.06 42.03 -59.33
N LEU A 256 -83.81 42.69 -60.46
CA LEU A 256 -82.51 42.66 -61.15
C LEU A 256 -81.38 43.27 -60.33
N THR A 257 -81.67 44.29 -59.52
CA THR A 257 -80.69 44.92 -58.61
C THR A 257 -80.36 44.07 -57.39
N ARG A 258 -81.27 43.18 -56.95
CA ARG A 258 -81.07 42.32 -55.76
C ARG A 258 -80.55 40.92 -56.08
N LEU A 259 -80.69 40.46 -57.32
CA LEU A 259 -80.19 39.15 -57.78
C LEU A 259 -78.70 38.89 -57.49
N PRO A 260 -77.76 39.85 -57.68
CA PRO A 260 -76.35 39.63 -57.34
C PRO A 260 -76.13 39.37 -55.85
N VAL A 261 -76.87 40.06 -54.97
CA VAL A 261 -76.79 39.90 -53.51
C VAL A 261 -77.41 38.57 -53.10
N ALA A 262 -78.59 38.23 -53.64
CA ALA A 262 -79.24 36.94 -53.38
C ALA A 262 -78.38 35.77 -53.88
N GLY A 263 -77.75 35.88 -55.06
CA GLY A 263 -76.83 34.89 -55.60
C GLY A 263 -75.58 34.70 -54.73
N ALA A 264 -74.98 35.78 -54.22
CA ALA A 264 -73.85 35.71 -53.30
C ALA A 264 -74.24 35.05 -51.95
N LEU A 265 -75.44 35.35 -51.42
CA LEU A 265 -75.95 34.70 -50.22
C LEU A 265 -76.26 33.21 -50.44
N LEU A 266 -76.87 32.85 -51.57
CA LEU A 266 -77.10 31.45 -51.94
C LEU A 266 -75.78 30.69 -52.09
N TRP A 267 -74.79 31.27 -52.76
CA TRP A 267 -73.46 30.68 -52.85
C TRP A 267 -72.82 30.48 -51.47
N LEU A 268 -72.91 31.48 -50.59
CA LEU A 268 -72.41 31.40 -49.22
C LEU A 268 -73.12 30.31 -48.41
N THR A 269 -74.45 30.17 -48.53
CA THR A 269 -75.22 29.11 -47.86
C THR A 269 -74.76 27.72 -48.32
N LEU A 270 -74.59 27.50 -49.64
CA LEU A 270 -74.16 26.22 -50.19
C LEU A 270 -72.72 25.89 -49.80
N HIS A 271 -71.83 26.89 -49.82
CA HIS A 271 -70.44 26.72 -49.39
C HIS A 271 -70.34 26.39 -47.90
N ALA A 272 -71.05 27.12 -47.05
CA ALA A 272 -71.07 26.88 -45.61
C ALA A 272 -71.68 25.51 -45.25
N ALA A 273 -72.74 25.09 -45.94
CA ALA A 273 -73.33 23.77 -45.79
C ALA A 273 -72.31 22.66 -46.09
N ARG A 274 -71.56 22.79 -47.20
CA ARG A 274 -70.53 21.83 -47.60
C ARG A 274 -69.37 21.75 -46.60
N GLU A 275 -68.81 22.88 -46.20
CA GLU A 275 -67.70 22.90 -45.24
C GLU A 275 -68.12 22.35 -43.87
N SER A 276 -69.35 22.61 -43.42
CA SER A 276 -69.88 22.02 -42.20
C SER A 276 -70.03 20.49 -42.28
N ALA A 277 -70.41 19.96 -43.45
CA ALA A 277 -70.50 18.52 -43.69
C ALA A 277 -69.11 17.86 -43.77
N LEU A 278 -68.13 18.53 -44.39
CA LEU A 278 -66.74 18.07 -44.43
C LEU A 278 -66.10 18.04 -43.03
N ALA A 279 -66.34 19.07 -42.23
CA ALA A 279 -65.84 19.13 -40.85
C ALA A 279 -66.42 17.99 -39.98
N LYS A 280 -67.73 17.69 -40.08
CA LYS A 280 -68.36 16.55 -39.41
C LYS A 280 -67.74 15.22 -39.80
N ARG A 281 -67.50 15.01 -41.10
CA ARG A 281 -66.89 13.77 -41.61
C ARG A 281 -65.48 13.57 -41.05
N LEU A 282 -64.69 14.64 -40.97
CA LEU A 282 -63.35 14.58 -40.38
C LEU A 282 -63.41 14.30 -38.87
N GLU A 283 -64.35 14.92 -38.14
CA GLU A 283 -64.56 14.62 -36.72
C GLU A 283 -64.90 13.14 -36.50
N GLU A 284 -65.84 12.58 -37.27
CA GLU A 284 -66.22 11.17 -37.18
C GLU A 284 -65.06 10.22 -37.52
N ASP A 285 -64.24 10.53 -38.54
CA ASP A 285 -63.08 9.71 -38.93
C ASP A 285 -61.98 9.71 -37.84
N TYR A 286 -61.67 10.86 -37.25
CA TYR A 286 -60.69 10.94 -36.17
C TYR A 286 -61.22 10.38 -34.84
N GLY A 287 -62.50 10.58 -34.54
CA GLY A 287 -63.15 9.95 -33.38
C GLY A 287 -63.16 8.43 -33.47
N TYR A 288 -63.41 7.91 -34.67
CA TYR A 288 -63.31 6.48 -34.96
C TYR A 288 -61.87 5.94 -34.83
N LYS A 289 -60.86 6.67 -35.34
CA LYS A 289 -59.44 6.32 -35.15
C LYS A 289 -59.04 6.32 -33.68
N SER A 290 -59.55 7.26 -32.89
CA SER A 290 -59.36 7.29 -31.44
C SER A 290 -59.95 6.04 -30.77
N ALA A 291 -61.19 5.67 -31.12
CA ALA A 291 -61.86 4.49 -30.55
C ALA A 291 -61.16 3.16 -30.91
N ILE A 292 -60.65 3.03 -32.13
CA ILE A 292 -59.82 1.87 -32.51
C ILE A 292 -58.50 1.89 -31.74
N ALA A 293 -57.82 3.04 -31.70
CA ALA A 293 -56.54 3.17 -31.02
C ALA A 293 -56.65 2.84 -29.52
N SER A 294 -57.74 3.23 -28.84
CA SER A 294 -57.97 2.92 -27.42
C SER A 294 -58.32 1.45 -27.17
N SER A 295 -58.98 0.80 -28.12
CA SER A 295 -59.38 -0.61 -28.01
C SER A 295 -58.29 -1.57 -28.50
N PHE A 296 -57.24 -1.06 -29.15
CA PHE A 296 -56.17 -1.84 -29.75
C PHE A 296 -55.49 -2.77 -28.75
N GLU A 297 -55.18 -2.29 -27.55
CA GLU A 297 -54.53 -3.10 -26.52
C GLU A 297 -55.44 -4.26 -26.05
N GLY A 298 -56.75 -4.00 -25.91
CA GLY A 298 -57.73 -5.04 -25.57
C GLY A 298 -57.84 -6.09 -26.68
N PHE A 299 -57.83 -5.68 -27.95
CA PHE A 299 -57.82 -6.61 -29.09
C PHE A 299 -56.52 -7.40 -29.16
N ASN A 300 -55.36 -6.77 -28.92
CA ASN A 300 -54.07 -7.43 -28.90
C ASN A 300 -54.02 -8.53 -27.82
N GLN A 301 -54.52 -8.23 -26.61
CA GLN A 301 -54.62 -9.20 -25.51
C GLN A 301 -55.60 -10.35 -25.78
N GLN A 302 -56.70 -10.10 -26.48
CA GLN A 302 -57.64 -11.16 -26.87
C GLN A 302 -57.07 -12.02 -27.99
N MET A 303 -56.38 -11.41 -28.96
CA MET A 303 -55.78 -12.11 -30.09
C MET A 303 -54.57 -12.95 -29.66
N SER A 304 -53.77 -12.49 -28.69
CA SER A 304 -52.68 -13.30 -28.12
C SER A 304 -53.22 -14.54 -27.40
N LYS A 305 -54.26 -14.38 -26.58
CA LYS A 305 -54.95 -15.50 -25.91
C LYS A 305 -55.54 -16.48 -26.92
N ILE A 306 -56.16 -16.00 -27.99
CA ILE A 306 -56.74 -16.86 -29.03
C ILE A 306 -55.65 -17.57 -29.84
N GLY A 307 -54.55 -16.89 -30.18
CA GLY A 307 -53.41 -17.47 -30.90
C GLY A 307 -52.68 -18.57 -30.13
N GLU A 308 -52.72 -18.54 -28.80
CA GLU A 308 -52.21 -19.63 -27.96
C GLU A 308 -53.15 -20.86 -27.90
N LEU A 309 -54.47 -20.64 -28.03
CA LEU A 309 -55.48 -21.70 -27.92
C LEU A 309 -55.93 -22.31 -29.25
N ALA A 310 -55.75 -21.62 -30.39
CA ALA A 310 -56.33 -22.00 -31.67
C ALA A 310 -55.27 -22.39 -32.71
N PRO A 311 -55.41 -23.55 -33.39
CA PRO A 311 -54.61 -23.88 -34.56
C PRO A 311 -54.85 -22.90 -35.72
N VAL A 312 -53.79 -22.59 -36.47
CA VAL A 312 -53.83 -21.72 -37.66
C VAL A 312 -54.86 -22.25 -38.67
N GLY A 313 -55.89 -21.45 -38.97
CA GLY A 313 -57.00 -21.81 -39.86
C GLY A 313 -58.31 -22.18 -39.15
N SER A 314 -58.41 -22.02 -37.83
CA SER A 314 -59.66 -22.30 -37.10
C SER A 314 -60.80 -21.34 -37.50
N PRO A 315 -62.09 -21.77 -37.41
CA PRO A 315 -63.24 -20.89 -37.64
C PRO A 315 -63.24 -19.65 -36.74
N LEU A 316 -62.60 -19.74 -35.58
CA LEU A 316 -62.51 -18.66 -34.59
C LEU A 316 -61.51 -17.59 -35.03
N GLU A 317 -60.37 -17.98 -35.63
CA GLU A 317 -59.43 -17.03 -36.25
C GLU A 317 -60.11 -16.26 -37.39
N ARG A 318 -60.83 -16.95 -38.29
CA ARG A 318 -61.60 -16.30 -39.36
C ARG A 318 -62.65 -15.34 -38.82
N LEU A 319 -63.40 -15.74 -37.79
CA LEU A 319 -64.37 -14.86 -37.14
C LEU A 319 -63.69 -13.61 -36.55
N CYS A 320 -62.54 -13.77 -35.87
CA CYS A 320 -61.77 -12.64 -35.33
C CYS A 320 -61.23 -11.72 -36.43
N THR A 321 -60.71 -12.27 -37.53
CA THR A 321 -60.27 -11.48 -38.68
C THR A 321 -61.42 -10.74 -39.35
N ASP A 322 -62.55 -11.40 -39.58
CA ASP A 322 -63.72 -10.81 -40.24
C ASP A 322 -64.41 -9.76 -39.37
N THR A 323 -64.50 -10.00 -38.05
CA THR A 323 -65.00 -9.03 -37.08
C THR A 323 -64.07 -7.84 -36.93
N LEU A 324 -62.75 -8.06 -36.85
CA LEU A 324 -61.77 -6.97 -36.83
C LEU A 324 -61.80 -6.17 -38.13
N ALA A 325 -61.89 -6.83 -39.29
CA ALA A 325 -62.02 -6.16 -40.59
C ALA A 325 -63.33 -5.35 -40.69
N THR A 326 -64.41 -5.86 -40.09
CA THR A 326 -65.69 -5.14 -40.01
C THR A 326 -65.60 -3.94 -39.07
N ILE A 327 -65.02 -4.11 -37.88
CA ILE A 327 -64.86 -3.06 -36.86
C ILE A 327 -63.84 -2.01 -37.31
N ALA A 328 -62.82 -2.38 -38.09
CA ALA A 328 -61.78 -1.53 -38.67
C ALA A 328 -62.19 -0.87 -40.00
N SER A 329 -63.39 -1.18 -40.51
CA SER A 329 -63.94 -0.47 -41.66
C SER A 329 -64.49 0.91 -41.26
N PRO A 330 -63.97 2.02 -41.83
CA PRO A 330 -64.43 3.35 -41.46
C PRO A 330 -65.94 3.52 -41.65
N PRO A 331 -66.65 4.21 -40.74
CA PRO A 331 -68.08 4.50 -40.89
C PRO A 331 -68.39 5.32 -42.15
N GLY A 332 -67.35 5.91 -42.77
CA GLY A 332 -67.43 6.72 -43.99
C GLY A 332 -67.84 5.99 -45.27
N ARG A 333 -68.06 4.67 -45.24
CA ARG A 333 -68.58 3.89 -46.38
C ARG A 333 -69.89 4.44 -46.94
N ILE A 334 -70.67 5.17 -46.14
CA ILE A 334 -71.94 5.80 -46.55
C ILE A 334 -71.69 7.12 -47.31
N TYR A 335 -70.59 7.82 -47.03
CA TYR A 335 -70.29 9.15 -47.57
C TYR A 335 -69.56 9.10 -48.92
N ASP A 336 -68.81 8.04 -49.23
CA ASP A 336 -68.11 7.92 -50.52
C ASP A 336 -69.04 7.75 -51.72
N ARG A 337 -70.29 7.35 -51.48
CA ARG A 337 -71.35 7.30 -52.49
C ARG A 337 -71.83 8.70 -52.89
N HIS A 338 -71.65 9.72 -52.05
CA HIS A 338 -72.07 11.11 -52.27
C HIS A 338 -70.85 12.04 -52.30
N ARG A 339 -70.09 11.98 -53.39
CA ARG A 339 -68.94 12.87 -53.57
C ARG A 339 -69.41 14.32 -53.65
N LEU A 340 -69.04 15.14 -52.67
CA LEU A 340 -69.21 16.61 -52.68
C LEU A 340 -68.28 17.29 -53.70
N THR A 341 -67.93 16.65 -54.82
CA THR A 341 -66.88 17.10 -55.77
C THR A 341 -67.36 18.13 -56.78
N ILE A 342 -68.63 18.51 -56.76
CA ILE A 342 -69.18 19.51 -57.68
C ILE A 342 -68.91 20.90 -57.09
N SER A 343 -68.34 21.82 -57.88
CA SER A 343 -68.01 23.16 -57.40
C SER A 343 -69.27 23.90 -56.96
N PRO A 344 -69.22 24.79 -55.94
CA PRO A 344 -70.38 25.57 -55.51
C PRO A 344 -71.04 26.35 -56.65
N SER A 345 -70.23 26.79 -57.63
CA SER A 345 -70.72 27.43 -58.85
C SER A 345 -71.60 26.52 -59.72
N HIS A 346 -71.34 25.22 -59.74
CA HIS A 346 -72.12 24.25 -60.52
C HIS A 346 -73.41 23.85 -59.80
N GLU A 347 -73.41 23.74 -58.46
CA GLU A 347 -74.65 23.59 -57.68
C GLU A 347 -75.54 24.83 -57.82
N VAL A 348 -74.97 26.03 -57.72
CA VAL A 348 -75.71 27.27 -57.97
C VAL A 348 -76.22 27.33 -59.41
N ALA A 349 -75.43 26.93 -60.41
CA ALA A 349 -75.85 26.93 -61.81
C ALA A 349 -76.99 25.93 -62.09
N THR A 350 -76.96 24.76 -61.47
CA THR A 350 -78.02 23.74 -61.62
C THR A 350 -79.30 24.13 -60.87
N LEU A 351 -79.19 24.66 -59.65
CA LEU A 351 -80.33 25.23 -58.91
C LEU A 351 -80.94 26.43 -59.65
N ALA A 352 -80.11 27.32 -60.19
CA ALA A 352 -80.57 28.44 -61.01
C ALA A 352 -81.25 27.96 -62.30
N ALA A 353 -80.68 26.97 -62.99
CA ALA A 353 -81.29 26.38 -64.19
C ALA A 353 -82.63 25.68 -63.88
N ALA A 354 -82.71 24.97 -62.75
CA ALA A 354 -83.95 24.32 -62.29
C ALA A 354 -85.03 25.34 -61.91
N LEU A 355 -84.66 26.42 -61.21
CA LEU A 355 -85.57 27.52 -60.87
C LEU A 355 -86.09 28.22 -62.13
N VAL A 356 -85.20 28.49 -63.10
CA VAL A 356 -85.56 29.08 -64.40
C VAL A 356 -86.49 28.15 -65.18
N ALA A 357 -86.25 26.85 -65.16
CA ALA A 357 -87.13 25.87 -65.80
C ALA A 357 -88.51 25.80 -65.14
N ALA A 358 -88.58 25.85 -63.80
CA ALA A 358 -89.83 25.87 -63.05
C ALA A 358 -90.66 27.14 -63.34
N LEU A 359 -90.02 28.32 -63.29
CA LEU A 359 -90.67 29.60 -63.63
C LEU A 359 -91.15 29.64 -65.08
N LYS A 360 -90.41 29.04 -66.01
CA LYS A 360 -90.81 28.94 -67.43
C LYS A 360 -91.97 27.98 -67.66
N ALA A 361 -92.04 26.88 -66.89
CA ALA A 361 -93.17 25.95 -66.94
C ALA A 361 -94.46 26.59 -66.40
N GLU A 362 -94.36 27.40 -65.34
CA GLU A 362 -95.49 28.10 -64.73
C GLU A 362 -95.98 29.28 -65.59
N SER A 363 -95.06 30.00 -66.26
CA SER A 363 -95.38 31.06 -67.24
C SER A 363 -96.12 30.56 -68.49
N ASN A 364 -95.96 29.29 -68.88
CA ASN A 364 -96.61 28.73 -70.07
C ASN A 364 -98.03 28.17 -69.77
N ALA A 365 -98.48 28.19 -68.51
CA ALA A 365 -99.76 27.60 -68.10
C ALA A 365 -100.96 28.59 -68.11
N SER A 366 -100.80 29.83 -68.59
CA SER A 366 -101.91 30.78 -68.80
C SER A 366 -101.49 31.81 -69.87
N PRO A 367 -102.24 32.07 -70.98
CA PRO A 367 -103.70 32.19 -71.10
C PRO A 367 -104.39 31.59 -72.37
N HIS A 368 -105.71 31.37 -72.24
CA HIS A 368 -106.81 31.43 -73.24
C HIS A 368 -106.77 30.63 -74.57
N THR A 369 -107.75 29.73 -74.76
CA THR A 369 -108.92 29.88 -75.68
C THR A 369 -109.61 28.52 -75.93
N LEU A 370 -110.87 28.37 -75.52
CA LEU A 370 -111.80 27.43 -76.18
C LEU A 370 -113.12 28.17 -76.43
N GLY A 371 -113.15 28.88 -77.56
CA GLY A 371 -114.35 29.35 -78.20
C GLY A 371 -114.94 28.24 -79.07
N GLY A 372 -116.19 27.89 -78.74
CA GLY A 372 -117.25 27.27 -79.54
C GLY A 372 -116.94 26.57 -80.87
N LYS A 373 -117.38 25.31 -80.94
CA LYS A 373 -118.02 24.78 -82.14
C LYS A 373 -119.37 24.17 -81.75
N SER A 374 -120.41 24.77 -82.32
CA SER A 374 -121.82 24.41 -82.18
C SER A 374 -122.15 23.09 -82.87
N THR A 375 -123.05 22.36 -82.22
CA THR A 375 -123.89 21.27 -82.70
C THR A 375 -124.90 21.75 -83.73
N THR A 376 -125.16 20.95 -84.76
CA THR A 376 -126.45 20.91 -85.46
C THR A 376 -126.73 19.48 -85.89
N ASP A 377 -127.93 19.05 -85.55
CA ASP A 377 -128.63 17.81 -85.92
C ASP A 377 -128.84 17.64 -87.44
N GLU A 378 -129.20 16.39 -87.79
CA GLU A 378 -129.59 15.80 -89.09
C GLU A 378 -128.50 15.38 -90.09
#